data_AF-I6S2N3-F1
#
_entry.id   AF-I6S2N3-F1
#
_cell.length_a   1.000
_cell.length_b   1.000
_cell.length_c   1.000
_cell.angle_alpha   90.00
_cell.angle_beta   90.00
_cell.angle_gamma   90.00
#
_symmetry.space_group_name_H-M   'P 1'
#
loop_
_entity.id
_entity.type
_entity.pdbx_description
1 polymer ?
#
loop_
_entity_poly.entity_id
_entity_poly.type
_entity_poly.pdbx_seq_one_letter_code
_entity_poly.pdbx_strand_id
1 'polypeptide(L)'
;MTVFPDKEQGLELLGEPELVYKHGGVTGNGNLMAPSKEVAYDIITAYNFYGHTEFGDSKSYDGRITEILPLASDGISDGPYSDNYSVYRLLEKTGDSMTITYRAKVTEKAVTKDKFVLRASVWDSMKKDIGFTHFLSAEMPSFQSEKLALSFDDTSKNLELDSEQITLTGKWSGPLDDLTAYLTINGMIMNTDELLSCFKSDGTFRVPVDLSQLPSVSEVNNVTLMIQKSNGESAQDSTVLRMTKPASPPTIELANNLANQTLVLYPGDQGFTLSGKWKADSGSWINIYYKLNGVEKKLNDSDSIANTQPGNMVDFSKNFTLADLAAGENQFEVYVKNEKQQQSNIETFKVIKEAGVVRFVNVPDLLTFMSIPVASHTIQTNLTQAANLLVEDTTGKPINWKLNVSQTEEFKDGKQVLPATLFYQNGDTAQVIEKEHPITLPMTEVTTNNNVRNYSILQNSENYFYLNVQPGGYAGEYSSQVEWTIVNAP
;
A
#
# COMPACT_ATOMS: atom_id res chain seq x y z
N MET A 1 39.69 -53.76 -37.05
CA MET A 1 39.83 -52.69 -38.05
C MET A 1 38.94 -51.53 -37.60
N THR A 2 39.31 -50.28 -37.86
CA THR A 2 38.52 -49.13 -37.41
C THR A 2 38.61 -48.05 -38.45
N VAL A 3 37.46 -47.57 -38.92
CA VAL A 3 37.40 -46.62 -40.01
C VAL A 3 37.02 -45.27 -39.42
N PHE A 4 37.97 -44.35 -39.42
CA PHE A 4 37.77 -43.00 -38.92
C PHE A 4 37.08 -42.12 -39.97
N PRO A 5 35.99 -41.41 -39.61
CA PRO A 5 35.36 -40.43 -40.50
C PRO A 5 35.91 -39.02 -40.21
N ASP A 6 37.10 -38.70 -40.74
CA ASP A 6 37.83 -37.48 -40.36
C ASP A 6 37.25 -36.21 -41.02
N LYS A 7 37.19 -36.17 -42.37
CA LYS A 7 36.96 -34.90 -43.10
C LYS A 7 35.56 -34.32 -43.05
N GLU A 8 34.52 -35.15 -42.96
CA GLU A 8 33.13 -34.66 -42.99
C GLU A 8 32.59 -34.25 -41.62
N GLN A 9 33.13 -34.85 -40.54
CA GLN A 9 32.76 -34.51 -39.17
C GLN A 9 33.48 -33.27 -38.64
N GLY A 10 34.45 -32.73 -39.40
CA GLY A 10 35.20 -31.53 -39.02
C GLY A 10 36.25 -31.79 -37.94
N LEU A 11 36.67 -33.04 -37.77
CA LEU A 11 37.84 -33.40 -36.98
C LEU A 11 39.05 -33.39 -37.93
N GLU A 12 40.22 -33.04 -37.38
CA GLU A 12 41.49 -33.09 -38.12
C GLU A 12 42.50 -33.87 -37.27
N LEU A 13 42.86 -35.08 -37.68
CA LEU A 13 43.77 -35.94 -36.91
C LEU A 13 45.17 -35.29 -36.71
N LEU A 14 45.62 -35.29 -35.46
CA LEU A 14 46.94 -34.84 -35.02
C LEU A 14 47.83 -36.06 -34.78
N GLY A 15 48.33 -36.63 -35.87
CA GLY A 15 49.12 -37.86 -35.87
C GLY A 15 48.28 -39.12 -36.13
N GLU A 16 48.97 -40.25 -36.22
CA GLU A 16 48.34 -41.54 -36.52
C GLU A 16 47.71 -42.15 -35.25
N PRO A 17 46.50 -42.77 -35.33
CA PRO A 17 45.90 -43.49 -34.22
C PRO A 17 46.76 -44.65 -33.72
N GLU A 18 46.80 -44.83 -32.39
CA GLU A 18 47.43 -45.96 -31.73
C GLU A 18 46.39 -47.05 -31.43
N LEU A 19 46.66 -48.29 -31.81
CA LEU A 19 45.82 -49.45 -31.53
C LEU A 19 46.52 -50.37 -30.53
N VAL A 20 45.85 -50.64 -29.41
CA VAL A 20 46.27 -51.61 -28.39
C VAL A 20 45.17 -52.66 -28.24
N TYR A 21 45.54 -53.94 -28.21
CA TYR A 21 44.60 -55.02 -27.95
C TYR A 21 45.08 -55.89 -26.79
N LYS A 22 44.14 -56.52 -26.10
CA LYS A 22 44.37 -57.47 -25.03
C LYS A 22 43.68 -58.79 -25.37
N HIS A 23 44.46 -59.87 -25.40
CA HIS A 23 43.94 -61.23 -25.59
C HIS A 23 44.50 -62.14 -24.51
N GLY A 24 43.63 -62.82 -23.76
CA GLY A 24 44.07 -63.81 -22.76
C GLY A 24 45.04 -63.28 -21.69
N GLY A 25 44.94 -62.00 -21.33
CA GLY A 25 45.80 -61.34 -20.34
C GLY A 25 47.10 -60.73 -20.89
N VAL A 26 47.40 -60.91 -22.18
CA VAL A 26 48.58 -60.34 -22.84
C VAL A 26 48.17 -59.11 -23.66
N THR A 27 49.00 -58.07 -23.65
CA THR A 27 48.77 -56.82 -24.40
C THR A 27 49.68 -56.76 -25.62
N GLY A 28 49.12 -56.43 -26.79
CA GLY A 28 49.85 -56.22 -28.03
C GLY A 28 49.45 -54.91 -28.72
N ASN A 29 50.27 -54.49 -29.69
CA ASN A 29 50.05 -53.28 -30.47
C ASN A 29 49.70 -53.64 -31.92
N GLY A 30 48.78 -52.89 -32.52
CA GLY A 30 48.55 -52.94 -33.96
C GLY A 30 49.29 -51.83 -34.70
N ASN A 31 49.51 -52.02 -36.00
CA ASN A 31 50.06 -51.01 -36.90
C ASN A 31 49.00 -50.57 -37.91
N LEU A 32 49.18 -49.40 -38.52
CA LEU A 32 48.37 -49.01 -39.67
C LEU A 32 48.90 -49.64 -40.95
N MET A 33 48.01 -50.24 -41.74
CA MET A 33 48.31 -50.65 -43.10
C MET A 33 48.57 -49.41 -43.94
N ALA A 34 49.68 -49.45 -44.69
CA ALA A 34 49.97 -48.41 -45.67
C ALA A 34 48.81 -48.30 -46.68
N PRO A 35 48.28 -47.08 -46.93
CA PRO A 35 47.18 -46.88 -47.87
C PRO A 35 47.46 -47.35 -49.31
N SER A 36 48.74 -47.53 -49.65
CA SER A 36 49.22 -48.02 -50.94
C SER A 36 49.15 -49.54 -51.09
N LYS A 37 48.79 -50.31 -50.06
CA LYS A 37 48.52 -51.75 -50.17
C LYS A 37 47.17 -51.94 -50.89
N GLU A 38 47.15 -52.73 -51.97
CA GLU A 38 45.94 -53.02 -52.78
C GLU A 38 44.75 -53.46 -51.92
N VAL A 39 44.99 -54.32 -50.93
CA VAL A 39 43.98 -54.78 -49.96
C VAL A 39 43.36 -53.62 -49.16
N ALA A 40 44.15 -52.59 -48.82
CA ALA A 40 43.63 -51.44 -48.08
C ALA A 40 42.71 -50.58 -48.95
N TYR A 41 43.06 -50.40 -50.22
CA TYR A 41 42.26 -49.68 -51.20
C TYR A 41 40.92 -50.37 -51.47
N ASP A 42 40.94 -51.69 -51.69
CA ASP A 42 39.73 -52.47 -51.98
C ASP A 42 38.75 -52.48 -50.79
N ILE A 43 39.27 -52.63 -49.56
CA ILE A 43 38.48 -52.63 -48.33
C ILE A 43 37.80 -51.27 -48.11
N ILE A 44 38.53 -50.16 -48.24
CA ILE A 44 37.97 -48.81 -48.07
C ILE A 44 36.91 -48.52 -49.14
N THR A 45 37.17 -48.94 -50.39
CA THR A 45 36.23 -48.77 -51.50
C THR A 45 34.94 -49.54 -51.27
N ALA A 46 35.03 -50.82 -50.85
CA ALA A 46 33.87 -51.64 -50.50
C ALA A 46 33.10 -51.05 -49.31
N TYR A 47 33.81 -50.55 -48.30
CA TYR A 47 33.20 -49.92 -47.12
C TYR A 47 32.38 -48.69 -47.47
N ASN A 48 32.92 -47.81 -48.32
CA ASN A 48 32.20 -46.63 -48.80
C ASN A 48 30.95 -47.03 -49.59
N PHE A 49 31.07 -48.00 -50.50
CA PHE A 49 29.93 -48.50 -51.27
C PHE A 49 28.80 -49.04 -50.37
N TYR A 50 29.11 -49.98 -49.47
CA TYR A 50 28.11 -50.60 -48.58
C TYR A 50 27.57 -49.64 -47.51
N GLY A 51 28.41 -48.73 -46.98
CA GLY A 51 27.99 -47.68 -46.06
C GLY A 51 26.89 -46.80 -46.65
N HIS A 52 27.04 -46.43 -47.92
CA HIS A 52 26.06 -45.64 -48.67
C HIS A 52 24.77 -46.43 -48.96
N THR A 53 24.86 -47.67 -49.44
CA THR A 53 23.69 -48.42 -49.93
C THR A 53 22.87 -49.11 -48.85
N GLU A 54 23.50 -49.69 -47.83
CA GLU A 54 22.81 -50.51 -46.81
C GLU A 54 22.45 -49.72 -45.55
N PHE A 55 23.23 -48.68 -45.20
CA PHE A 55 23.09 -47.94 -43.94
C PHE A 55 22.62 -46.50 -44.13
N GLY A 56 22.34 -46.08 -45.37
CA GLY A 56 21.92 -44.71 -45.70
C GLY A 56 22.95 -43.66 -45.29
N ASP A 57 24.21 -44.05 -45.11
CA ASP A 57 25.25 -43.14 -44.68
C ASP A 57 25.72 -42.33 -45.89
N SER A 58 25.51 -41.02 -45.91
CA SER A 58 25.93 -40.19 -47.04
C SER A 58 27.44 -39.87 -47.05
N LYS A 59 28.21 -40.42 -46.10
CA LYS A 59 29.60 -40.03 -45.84
C LYS A 59 30.61 -40.87 -46.61
N SER A 60 31.63 -40.22 -47.16
CA SER A 60 32.82 -40.90 -47.67
C SER A 60 33.86 -41.10 -46.56
N TYR A 61 34.22 -42.34 -46.28
CA TYR A 61 35.24 -42.72 -45.33
C TYR A 61 36.62 -42.77 -46.02
N ASP A 62 37.60 -42.06 -45.45
CA ASP A 62 39.01 -42.09 -45.85
C ASP A 62 39.88 -42.83 -44.81
N GLY A 63 39.22 -43.64 -43.98
CA GLY A 63 39.76 -44.16 -42.73
C GLY A 63 41.04 -44.99 -42.85
N ARG A 64 41.72 -45.15 -41.72
CA ARG A 64 42.98 -45.89 -41.60
C ARG A 64 42.71 -47.36 -41.26
N ILE A 65 43.23 -48.31 -42.05
CA ILE A 65 43.10 -49.73 -41.73
C ILE A 65 44.20 -50.12 -40.74
N THR A 66 43.83 -50.60 -39.56
CA THR A 66 44.77 -51.16 -38.58
C THR A 66 44.96 -52.67 -38.82
N GLU A 67 46.21 -53.11 -38.97
CA GLU A 67 46.65 -54.50 -38.93
C GLU A 67 47.04 -54.88 -37.49
N ILE A 68 46.54 -56.01 -37.00
CA ILE A 68 47.01 -56.57 -35.74
C ILE A 68 48.31 -57.33 -36.04
N LEU A 69 49.40 -56.99 -35.36
CA LEU A 69 50.66 -57.72 -35.47
C LEU A 69 50.62 -58.97 -34.59
N PRO A 70 51.28 -60.07 -34.97
CA PRO A 70 51.44 -61.21 -34.08
C PRO A 70 52.22 -60.85 -32.81
N LEU A 71 51.97 -61.62 -31.74
CA LEU A 71 52.69 -61.49 -30.47
C LEU A 71 54.18 -61.81 -30.70
N ALA A 72 55.07 -60.86 -30.42
CA ALA A 72 56.51 -61.06 -30.64
C ALA A 72 57.20 -61.96 -29.58
N SER A 73 56.48 -62.45 -28.56
CA SER A 73 57.08 -63.11 -27.38
C SER A 73 56.88 -64.64 -27.30
N ASP A 74 56.18 -65.26 -28.25
CA ASP A 74 56.04 -66.73 -28.35
C ASP A 74 56.70 -67.34 -29.61
N GLY A 75 57.40 -66.53 -30.41
CA GLY A 75 58.31 -67.03 -31.46
C GLY A 75 57.63 -67.40 -32.78
N ILE A 76 56.50 -66.78 -33.13
CA ILE A 76 55.89 -66.91 -34.46
C ILE A 76 56.21 -65.66 -35.29
N SER A 77 56.96 -65.85 -36.38
CA SER A 77 57.41 -64.81 -37.33
C SER A 77 56.66 -64.98 -38.66
N ASP A 78 55.96 -63.95 -39.13
CA ASP A 78 55.10 -63.98 -40.33
C ASP A 78 55.67 -63.17 -41.52
N GLY A 79 56.99 -63.29 -41.74
CA GLY A 79 57.60 -62.80 -42.98
C GLY A 79 56.79 -63.16 -44.23
N PRO A 80 56.96 -62.41 -45.32
CA PRO A 80 55.89 -61.67 -45.96
C PRO A 80 54.66 -62.54 -46.32
N TYR A 81 53.69 -62.59 -45.39
CA TYR A 81 52.32 -63.10 -45.50
C TYR A 81 52.07 -64.61 -45.67
N SER A 82 51.35 -65.26 -44.72
CA SER A 82 50.16 -66.11 -44.97
C SER A 82 49.57 -66.72 -43.68
N ASP A 83 48.97 -65.93 -42.77
CA ASP A 83 48.68 -66.43 -41.41
C ASP A 83 47.22 -66.21 -40.97
N ASN A 84 46.61 -67.31 -40.51
CA ASN A 84 45.18 -67.60 -40.41
C ASN A 84 44.44 -66.92 -39.24
N TYR A 85 44.74 -65.66 -38.92
CA TYR A 85 44.13 -64.98 -37.77
C TYR A 85 43.12 -63.93 -38.21
N SER A 86 41.83 -64.21 -37.96
CA SER A 86 40.83 -63.14 -37.94
C SER A 86 40.87 -62.44 -36.59
N VAL A 87 40.72 -61.12 -36.55
CA VAL A 87 40.57 -60.38 -35.27
C VAL A 87 39.38 -60.93 -34.47
N TYR A 88 38.39 -61.50 -35.16
CA TYR A 88 37.29 -62.25 -34.54
C TYR A 88 37.80 -63.35 -33.61
N ARG A 89 38.83 -64.11 -33.99
CA ARG A 89 39.45 -65.16 -33.18
C ARG A 89 40.35 -64.65 -32.06
N LEU A 90 40.91 -63.45 -32.21
CA LEU A 90 41.78 -62.81 -31.22
C LEU A 90 41.01 -62.13 -30.09
N LEU A 91 39.68 -62.03 -30.17
CA LEU A 91 38.84 -61.39 -29.15
C LEU A 91 37.64 -62.29 -28.75
N GLU A 92 37.80 -63.62 -28.76
CA GLU A 92 36.71 -64.57 -28.45
C GLU A 92 36.56 -64.86 -26.94
N LYS A 93 37.56 -64.53 -26.12
CA LYS A 93 37.52 -64.85 -24.69
C LYS A 93 36.92 -63.70 -23.90
N THR A 94 36.16 -64.03 -22.87
CA THR A 94 35.66 -63.05 -21.90
C THR A 94 36.83 -62.28 -21.30
N GLY A 95 36.81 -60.95 -21.43
CA GLY A 95 37.87 -60.05 -20.95
C GLY A 95 38.84 -59.57 -22.03
N ASP A 96 38.75 -60.09 -23.25
CA ASP A 96 39.48 -59.55 -24.39
C ASP A 96 38.97 -58.14 -24.73
N SER A 97 39.88 -57.23 -25.10
CA SER A 97 39.52 -55.83 -25.37
C SER A 97 40.41 -55.20 -26.42
N MET A 98 39.90 -54.16 -27.07
CA MET A 98 40.60 -53.38 -28.07
C MET A 98 40.41 -51.90 -27.74
N THR A 99 41.50 -51.15 -27.64
CA THR A 99 41.51 -49.71 -27.36
C THR A 99 42.19 -49.00 -28.50
N ILE A 100 41.54 -47.96 -29.02
CA ILE A 100 42.11 -47.11 -30.05
C ILE A 100 42.18 -45.69 -29.51
N THR A 101 43.39 -45.14 -29.51
CA THR A 101 43.67 -43.80 -29.03
C THR A 101 44.05 -42.93 -30.21
N TYR A 102 43.43 -41.77 -30.34
CA TYR A 102 43.77 -40.79 -31.37
C TYR A 102 43.70 -39.39 -30.79
N ARG A 103 44.37 -38.44 -31.45
CA ARG A 103 44.26 -37.01 -31.15
C ARG A 103 43.74 -36.32 -32.39
N ALA A 104 42.82 -35.39 -32.22
CA ALA A 104 42.30 -34.59 -33.31
C ALA A 104 42.16 -33.13 -32.86
N LYS A 105 42.37 -32.20 -33.79
CA LYS A 105 42.00 -30.81 -33.65
C LYS A 105 40.51 -30.67 -33.97
N VAL A 106 39.76 -30.02 -33.08
CA VAL A 106 38.37 -29.65 -33.32
C VAL A 106 38.37 -28.42 -34.24
N THR A 107 37.81 -28.54 -35.43
CA THR A 107 37.67 -27.40 -36.36
C THR A 107 36.35 -26.65 -36.13
N GLU A 108 36.22 -25.44 -36.67
CA GLU A 108 34.96 -24.66 -36.62
C GLU A 108 33.74 -25.46 -37.13
N LYS A 109 33.95 -26.32 -38.13
CA LYS A 109 32.91 -27.20 -38.69
C LYS A 109 32.49 -28.31 -37.73
N ALA A 110 33.36 -28.74 -36.81
CA ALA A 110 33.01 -29.71 -35.77
C ALA A 110 32.15 -29.09 -34.66
N VAL A 111 32.38 -27.83 -34.30
CA VAL A 111 31.62 -27.15 -33.23
C VAL A 111 30.12 -27.05 -33.57
N THR A 112 29.75 -27.05 -34.85
CA THR A 112 28.36 -27.00 -35.30
C THR A 112 27.68 -28.38 -35.37
N LYS A 113 28.30 -29.46 -34.88
CA LYS A 113 27.74 -30.82 -34.96
C LYS A 113 27.11 -31.23 -33.62
N ASP A 114 25.89 -31.74 -33.69
CA ASP A 114 25.13 -32.18 -32.51
C ASP A 114 25.59 -33.55 -31.97
N LYS A 115 26.26 -34.35 -32.79
CA LYS A 115 26.88 -35.61 -32.40
C LYS A 115 27.97 -36.05 -33.38
N PHE A 116 28.93 -36.83 -32.86
CA PHE A 116 29.95 -37.51 -33.65
C PHE A 116 29.72 -39.01 -33.60
N VAL A 117 29.88 -39.69 -34.73
CA VAL A 117 29.68 -41.13 -34.83
C VAL A 117 30.97 -41.77 -35.31
N LEU A 118 31.52 -42.66 -34.48
CA LEU A 118 32.67 -43.50 -34.81
C LEU A 118 32.16 -44.88 -35.21
N ARG A 119 32.69 -45.43 -36.31
CA ARG A 119 32.38 -46.80 -36.75
C ARG A 119 33.64 -47.65 -36.82
N ALA A 120 33.55 -48.85 -36.28
CA ALA A 120 34.60 -49.87 -36.40
C ALA A 120 33.99 -51.18 -36.91
N SER A 121 34.72 -51.85 -37.80
CA SER A 121 34.39 -53.20 -38.28
C SER A 121 35.66 -54.04 -38.40
N VAL A 122 35.51 -55.35 -38.39
CA VAL A 122 36.62 -56.29 -38.47
C VAL A 122 36.66 -56.93 -39.86
N TRP A 123 37.83 -56.88 -40.50
CA TRP A 123 38.15 -57.69 -41.67
C TRP A 123 38.54 -59.11 -41.25
N ASP A 124 37.93 -60.10 -41.87
CA ASP A 124 38.28 -61.51 -41.76
C ASP A 124 39.12 -61.90 -42.98
N SER A 125 40.44 -61.95 -42.80
CA SER A 125 41.39 -62.30 -43.85
C SER A 125 41.18 -63.71 -44.40
N MET A 126 40.62 -64.63 -43.62
CA MET A 126 40.34 -66.02 -44.03
C MET A 126 39.15 -66.11 -44.96
N LYS A 127 38.11 -65.34 -44.68
CA LYS A 127 36.91 -65.28 -45.52
C LYS A 127 37.03 -64.29 -46.66
N LYS A 128 38.07 -63.45 -46.63
CA LYS A 128 38.20 -62.26 -47.48
C LYS A 128 36.93 -61.40 -47.42
N ASP A 129 36.40 -61.23 -46.21
CA ASP A 129 35.12 -60.58 -45.99
C ASP A 129 35.17 -59.62 -44.79
N ILE A 130 34.38 -58.55 -44.86
CA ILE A 130 34.15 -57.63 -43.73
C ILE A 130 32.84 -58.04 -43.07
N GLY A 131 32.82 -58.13 -41.74
CA GLY A 131 31.56 -58.28 -41.02
C GLY A 131 30.70 -57.02 -41.08
N PHE A 132 30.07 -56.72 -42.24
CA PHE A 132 29.28 -55.51 -42.47
C PHE A 132 28.04 -55.42 -41.58
N THR A 133 27.56 -56.54 -41.03
CA THR A 133 26.38 -56.59 -40.15
C THR A 133 26.68 -56.27 -38.68
N HIS A 134 27.96 -56.16 -38.29
CA HIS A 134 28.37 -55.98 -36.89
C HIS A 134 29.28 -54.75 -36.72
N PHE A 135 28.79 -53.58 -37.12
CA PHE A 135 29.47 -52.32 -36.82
C PHE A 135 29.43 -52.02 -35.33
N LEU A 136 30.61 -51.86 -34.72
CA LEU A 136 30.72 -51.19 -33.44
C LEU A 136 30.59 -49.69 -33.70
N SER A 137 29.49 -49.11 -33.22
CA SER A 137 29.24 -47.68 -33.32
C SER A 137 29.35 -47.05 -31.93
N ALA A 138 30.11 -45.96 -31.82
CA ALA A 138 30.16 -45.14 -30.62
C ALA A 138 29.73 -43.72 -30.96
N GLU A 139 28.77 -43.18 -30.20
CA GLU A 139 28.35 -41.78 -30.30
C GLU A 139 29.10 -40.96 -29.24
N MET A 140 29.71 -39.85 -29.67
CA MET A 140 30.29 -38.86 -28.76
C MET A 140 29.39 -37.61 -28.70
N PRO A 141 29.22 -36.99 -27.52
CA PRO A 141 28.42 -35.78 -27.35
C PRO A 141 28.98 -34.59 -28.13
N SER A 142 28.13 -33.59 -28.41
CA SER A 142 28.53 -32.35 -29.08
C SER A 142 29.53 -31.54 -28.24
N PHE A 143 30.32 -30.71 -28.91
CA PHE A 143 31.22 -29.74 -28.27
C PHE A 143 30.52 -28.42 -27.88
N GLN A 144 29.18 -28.40 -27.74
CA GLN A 144 28.47 -27.15 -27.48
C GLN A 144 28.98 -26.50 -26.18
N SER A 145 29.56 -25.30 -26.32
CA SER A 145 29.86 -24.41 -25.21
C SER A 145 28.57 -24.18 -24.42
N GLU A 146 28.63 -24.30 -23.10
CA GLU A 146 27.48 -24.03 -22.23
C GLU A 146 26.77 -22.73 -22.64
N LYS A 147 25.48 -22.83 -22.95
CA LYS A 147 24.62 -21.70 -23.26
C LYS A 147 24.61 -20.76 -22.05
N LEU A 148 24.66 -19.45 -22.29
CA LEU A 148 24.53 -18.49 -21.19
C LEU A 148 23.17 -18.66 -20.52
N ALA A 149 23.17 -18.72 -19.19
CA ALA A 149 21.96 -18.63 -18.38
C ALA A 149 22.20 -17.74 -17.17
N LEU A 150 21.16 -17.06 -16.73
CA LEU A 150 21.16 -16.18 -15.57
C LEU A 150 19.78 -16.21 -14.93
N SER A 151 19.72 -16.36 -13.60
CA SER A 151 18.46 -16.32 -12.85
C SER A 151 18.68 -15.89 -11.41
N PHE A 152 17.91 -14.90 -10.94
CA PHE A 152 17.86 -14.57 -9.52
C PHE A 152 17.20 -15.70 -8.73
N ASP A 153 17.67 -15.92 -7.50
CA ASP A 153 16.99 -16.80 -6.54
C ASP A 153 15.62 -16.23 -6.17
N ASP A 154 14.68 -17.08 -5.73
CA ASP A 154 13.36 -16.63 -5.26
C ASP A 154 13.46 -15.62 -4.10
N THR A 155 14.48 -15.76 -3.25
CA THR A 155 14.77 -14.81 -2.16
C THR A 155 15.29 -13.46 -2.62
N SER A 156 15.60 -13.33 -3.92
CA SER A 156 16.01 -12.07 -4.55
C SER A 156 14.92 -11.48 -5.45
N LYS A 157 13.71 -12.07 -5.48
CA LYS A 157 12.58 -11.62 -6.31
C LYS A 157 11.54 -10.85 -5.50
N ASN A 158 11.14 -9.68 -6.02
CA ASN A 158 10.03 -8.85 -5.50
C ASN A 158 10.15 -8.52 -3.99
N LEU A 159 11.26 -7.91 -3.60
CA LEU A 159 11.58 -7.66 -2.20
C LEU A 159 11.05 -6.32 -1.70
N GLU A 160 10.63 -6.28 -0.44
CA GLU A 160 10.40 -5.04 0.31
C GLU A 160 11.64 -4.74 1.16
N LEU A 161 12.12 -3.50 1.10
CA LEU A 161 13.37 -3.05 1.73
C LEU A 161 13.10 -1.98 2.77
N ASP A 162 13.77 -2.08 3.91
CA ASP A 162 13.89 -1.05 4.94
C ASP A 162 15.26 -0.32 4.89
N SER A 163 16.14 -0.74 3.98
CA SER A 163 17.49 -0.22 3.74
C SER A 163 17.72 -0.02 2.23
N GLU A 164 18.48 1.00 1.87
CA GLU A 164 18.87 1.26 0.47
C GLU A 164 19.95 0.28 -0.05
N GLN A 165 20.54 -0.52 0.83
CA GLN A 165 21.57 -1.50 0.49
C GLN A 165 21.05 -2.93 0.64
N ILE A 166 21.26 -3.76 -0.39
CA ILE A 166 20.94 -5.18 -0.38
C ILE A 166 21.96 -5.99 -1.19
N THR A 167 22.02 -7.30 -0.95
CA THR A 167 22.76 -8.24 -1.81
C THR A 167 21.78 -9.17 -2.53
N LEU A 168 21.79 -9.17 -3.86
CA LEU A 168 21.02 -10.09 -4.69
C LEU A 168 21.83 -11.35 -4.97
N THR A 169 21.18 -12.50 -4.97
CA THR A 169 21.78 -13.81 -5.22
C THR A 169 21.08 -14.55 -6.34
N GLY A 170 21.78 -15.49 -6.97
CA GLY A 170 21.22 -16.31 -8.03
C GLY A 170 22.21 -17.29 -8.64
N LYS A 171 21.80 -17.85 -9.77
CA LYS A 171 22.55 -18.84 -10.55
C LYS A 171 22.92 -18.32 -11.93
N TRP A 172 24.03 -18.81 -12.46
CA TRP A 172 24.51 -18.49 -13.80
C TRP A 172 25.23 -19.68 -14.44
N SER A 173 25.36 -19.67 -15.77
CA SER A 173 26.21 -20.61 -16.53
C SER A 173 26.91 -19.90 -17.69
N GLY A 174 28.16 -20.29 -17.96
CA GLY A 174 28.99 -19.74 -19.04
C GLY A 174 30.50 -19.69 -18.74
N PRO A 175 31.33 -19.36 -19.73
CA PRO A 175 32.78 -19.19 -19.56
C PRO A 175 33.11 -17.81 -18.93
N LEU A 176 33.69 -17.78 -17.73
CA LEU A 176 33.98 -16.54 -17.00
C LEU A 176 35.03 -15.65 -17.71
N ASP A 177 35.91 -16.25 -18.51
CA ASP A 177 37.00 -15.62 -19.25
C ASP A 177 36.56 -14.89 -20.53
N ASP A 178 35.32 -15.11 -20.97
CA ASP A 178 34.69 -14.45 -22.13
C ASP A 178 33.32 -13.86 -21.74
N LEU A 179 33.26 -13.16 -20.61
CA LEU A 179 32.03 -12.55 -20.11
C LEU A 179 32.19 -11.08 -19.76
N THR A 180 31.16 -10.30 -20.07
CA THR A 180 30.92 -8.95 -19.55
C THR A 180 29.59 -8.95 -18.80
N ALA A 181 29.52 -8.21 -17.69
CA ALA A 181 28.33 -8.13 -16.84
C ALA A 181 27.86 -6.68 -16.68
N TYR A 182 26.54 -6.49 -16.72
CA TYR A 182 25.89 -5.19 -16.61
C TYR A 182 24.77 -5.27 -15.59
N LEU A 183 24.72 -4.28 -14.69
CA LEU A 183 23.61 -4.07 -13.77
C LEU A 183 22.93 -2.76 -14.15
N THR A 184 21.62 -2.79 -14.31
CA THR A 184 20.83 -1.57 -14.48
C THR A 184 19.78 -1.46 -13.39
N ILE A 185 19.57 -0.25 -12.88
CA ILE A 185 18.50 0.06 -11.94
C ILE A 185 17.66 1.17 -12.55
N ASN A 186 16.37 0.92 -12.77
CA ASN A 186 15.46 1.81 -13.48
C ASN A 186 15.98 2.24 -14.87
N GLY A 187 16.73 1.36 -15.54
CA GLY A 187 17.37 1.62 -16.83
C GLY A 187 18.68 2.41 -16.77
N MET A 188 19.11 2.86 -15.59
CA MET A 188 20.41 3.49 -15.39
C MET A 188 21.49 2.43 -15.19
N ILE A 189 22.57 2.49 -15.95
CA ILE A 189 23.72 1.57 -15.79
C ILE A 189 24.42 1.90 -14.46
N MET A 190 24.55 0.89 -13.62
CA MET A 190 25.31 0.95 -12.38
C MET A 190 26.74 0.47 -12.65
N ASN A 191 27.71 1.01 -11.90
CA ASN A 191 29.14 0.83 -12.14
C ASN A 191 29.52 -0.64 -12.44
N THR A 192 30.15 -0.88 -13.59
CA THR A 192 30.25 -2.21 -14.23
C THR A 192 31.55 -2.95 -13.94
N ASP A 193 32.59 -2.25 -13.50
CA ASP A 193 33.97 -2.73 -13.61
C ASP A 193 34.33 -3.86 -12.64
N GLU A 194 33.52 -4.06 -11.59
CA GLU A 194 33.72 -5.11 -10.58
C GLU A 194 32.63 -6.19 -10.58
N LEU A 195 31.60 -6.10 -11.44
CA LEU A 195 30.46 -7.02 -11.41
C LEU A 195 30.86 -8.47 -11.67
N LEU A 196 31.86 -8.72 -12.53
CA LEU A 196 32.31 -10.09 -12.83
C LEU A 196 32.89 -10.80 -11.59
N SER A 197 33.45 -10.06 -10.63
CA SER A 197 33.96 -10.63 -9.36
C SER A 197 32.85 -11.20 -8.47
N CYS A 198 31.59 -10.83 -8.73
CA CYS A 198 30.42 -11.33 -8.02
C CYS A 198 29.99 -12.73 -8.48
N PHE A 199 30.53 -13.23 -9.60
CA PHE A 199 30.21 -14.54 -10.19
C PHE A 199 31.25 -15.58 -9.79
N LYS A 200 30.79 -16.73 -9.30
CA LYS A 200 31.63 -17.81 -8.80
C LYS A 200 31.65 -18.99 -9.76
N SER A 201 32.76 -19.72 -9.77
CA SER A 201 32.94 -20.94 -10.57
C SER A 201 32.00 -22.09 -10.20
N ASP A 202 31.29 -22.01 -9.08
CA ASP A 202 30.26 -22.97 -8.68
C ASP A 202 28.88 -22.71 -9.32
N GLY A 203 28.79 -21.72 -10.23
CA GLY A 203 27.56 -21.36 -10.92
C GLY A 203 26.64 -20.44 -10.10
N THR A 204 27.12 -19.84 -9.01
CA THR A 204 26.35 -18.86 -8.21
C THR A 204 26.89 -17.45 -8.35
N PHE A 205 26.05 -16.45 -8.07
CA PHE A 205 26.47 -15.04 -7.98
C PHE A 205 25.93 -14.36 -6.71
N ARG A 206 26.62 -13.31 -6.27
CA ARG A 206 26.19 -12.42 -5.18
C ARG A 206 26.53 -10.97 -5.51
N VAL A 207 25.53 -10.20 -5.96
CA VAL A 207 25.70 -8.83 -6.43
C VAL A 207 25.19 -7.84 -5.38
N PRO A 208 26.05 -6.97 -4.81
CA PRO A 208 25.59 -5.88 -3.95
C PRO A 208 24.88 -4.81 -4.79
N VAL A 209 23.76 -4.31 -4.29
CA VAL A 209 22.96 -3.24 -4.87
C VAL A 209 22.82 -2.14 -3.84
N ASP A 210 23.18 -0.92 -4.24
CA ASP A 210 23.04 0.28 -3.42
C ASP A 210 22.17 1.31 -4.16
N LEU A 211 20.94 1.47 -3.68
CA LEU A 211 19.97 2.39 -4.26
C LEU A 211 20.34 3.86 -4.00
N SER A 212 21.17 4.16 -2.99
CA SER A 212 21.60 5.53 -2.67
C SER A 212 22.43 6.18 -3.79
N GLN A 213 22.98 5.36 -4.70
CA GLN A 213 23.71 5.83 -5.88
C GLN A 213 22.79 6.39 -6.98
N LEU A 214 21.47 6.20 -6.86
CA LEU A 214 20.51 6.77 -7.80
C LEU A 214 20.32 8.28 -7.54
N PRO A 215 20.11 9.11 -8.58
CA PRO A 215 19.76 10.52 -8.42
C PRO A 215 18.48 10.74 -7.60
N SER A 216 17.56 9.77 -7.65
CA SER A 216 16.34 9.72 -6.84
C SER A 216 15.91 8.26 -6.69
N VAL A 217 15.78 7.80 -5.46
CA VAL A 217 15.25 6.46 -5.15
C VAL A 217 13.72 6.48 -5.30
N SER A 218 13.18 5.59 -6.12
CA SER A 218 11.74 5.43 -6.29
C SER A 218 11.17 4.47 -5.24
N GLU A 219 9.86 4.50 -4.99
CA GLU A 219 9.19 3.48 -4.17
C GLU A 219 9.34 2.08 -4.78
N VAL A 220 9.38 1.99 -6.12
CA VAL A 220 9.61 0.76 -6.87
C VAL A 220 10.84 0.93 -7.75
N ASN A 221 11.83 0.05 -7.60
CA ASN A 221 13.07 0.06 -8.36
C ASN A 221 13.23 -1.26 -9.12
N ASN A 222 13.28 -1.19 -10.46
CA ASN A 222 13.50 -2.36 -11.31
C ASN A 222 14.99 -2.59 -11.48
N VAL A 223 15.46 -3.77 -11.09
CA VAL A 223 16.87 -4.16 -11.21
C VAL A 223 17.00 -5.25 -12.26
N THR A 224 17.84 -5.02 -13.27
CA THR A 224 18.14 -6.00 -14.32
C THR A 224 19.62 -6.30 -14.32
N LEU A 225 19.97 -7.58 -14.20
CA LEU A 225 21.33 -8.08 -14.36
C LEU A 225 21.43 -8.78 -15.72
N MET A 226 22.48 -8.48 -16.48
CA MET A 226 22.76 -9.07 -17.79
C MET A 226 24.21 -9.54 -17.86
N ILE A 227 24.42 -10.69 -18.47
CA ILE A 227 25.74 -11.20 -18.85
C ILE A 227 25.80 -11.38 -20.37
N GLN A 228 26.94 -11.06 -20.98
CA GLN A 228 27.13 -11.10 -22.43
C GLN A 228 28.53 -11.58 -22.82
N LYS A 229 28.61 -12.50 -23.78
CA LYS A 229 29.85 -12.97 -24.43
C LYS A 229 30.33 -11.99 -25.50
N SER A 230 31.62 -12.05 -25.86
CA SER A 230 32.19 -11.23 -26.95
C SER A 230 31.52 -11.45 -28.31
N ASN A 231 30.94 -12.63 -28.54
CA ASN A 231 30.19 -12.98 -29.75
C ASN A 231 28.75 -12.40 -29.80
N GLY A 232 28.32 -11.69 -28.75
CA GLY A 232 27.01 -11.07 -28.64
C GLY A 232 25.91 -11.91 -27.99
N GLU A 233 26.15 -13.20 -27.69
CA GLU A 233 25.21 -14.02 -26.90
C GLU A 233 25.03 -13.40 -25.51
N SER A 234 23.79 -13.25 -25.05
CA SER A 234 23.47 -12.64 -23.76
C SER A 234 22.38 -13.39 -22.99
N ALA A 235 22.46 -13.35 -21.66
CA ALA A 235 21.39 -13.77 -20.75
C ALA A 235 21.10 -12.66 -19.73
N GLN A 236 19.83 -12.49 -19.36
CA GLN A 236 19.41 -11.49 -18.39
C GLN A 236 18.27 -12.02 -17.51
N ASP A 237 18.18 -11.51 -16.27
CA ASP A 237 17.02 -11.68 -15.39
C ASP A 237 16.73 -10.34 -14.70
N SER A 238 15.51 -10.15 -14.21
CA SER A 238 15.07 -8.92 -13.56
C SER A 238 14.32 -9.18 -12.27
N THR A 239 14.46 -8.25 -11.34
CA THR A 239 13.73 -8.23 -10.06
C THR A 239 13.24 -6.82 -9.73
N VAL A 240 12.33 -6.75 -8.76
CA VAL A 240 11.72 -5.51 -8.28
C VAL A 240 12.08 -5.34 -6.81
N LEU A 241 12.60 -4.16 -6.45
CA LEU A 241 12.89 -3.76 -5.07
C LEU A 241 11.94 -2.62 -4.68
N ARG A 242 11.16 -2.82 -3.61
CA ARG A 242 10.19 -1.86 -3.09
C ARG A 242 10.71 -1.21 -1.81
N MET A 243 10.99 0.08 -1.85
CA MET A 243 11.41 0.81 -0.65
C MET A 243 10.20 1.07 0.24
N THR A 244 10.21 0.54 1.46
CA THR A 244 9.22 0.91 2.47
C THR A 244 9.61 2.27 3.04
N LYS A 245 8.82 3.31 2.73
CA LYS A 245 9.02 4.62 3.35
C LYS A 245 8.88 4.46 4.87
N PRO A 246 9.84 4.92 5.69
CA PRO A 246 9.72 4.81 7.13
C PRO A 246 8.44 5.51 7.60
N ALA A 247 7.69 4.82 8.44
CA ALA A 247 6.39 5.30 8.88
C ALA A 247 6.53 6.61 9.67
N SER A 248 6.03 7.69 9.11
CA SER A 248 5.95 8.98 9.78
C SER A 248 4.58 9.15 10.46
N PRO A 249 4.49 9.95 11.54
CA PRO A 249 3.20 10.35 12.08
C PRO A 249 2.35 11.04 11.00
N PRO A 250 1.02 10.86 11.03
CA PRO A 250 0.13 11.61 10.16
C PRO A 250 0.11 13.10 10.55
N THR A 251 -0.52 13.92 9.73
CA THR A 251 -0.79 15.34 10.00
C THR A 251 -2.29 15.61 9.88
N ILE A 252 -2.78 16.60 10.60
CA ILE A 252 -4.18 17.05 10.56
C ILE A 252 -4.24 18.58 10.52
N GLU A 253 -5.23 19.13 9.82
CA GLU A 253 -5.58 20.54 9.82
C GLU A 253 -7.10 20.68 9.99
N LEU A 254 -7.55 21.63 10.81
CA LEU A 254 -8.98 21.98 10.87
C LEU A 254 -9.32 22.97 9.76
N ALA A 255 -10.59 22.97 9.33
CA ALA A 255 -11.09 24.00 8.44
C ALA A 255 -10.94 25.39 9.07
N ASN A 256 -10.67 26.41 8.24
CA ASN A 256 -10.33 27.77 8.69
C ASN A 256 -11.40 28.44 9.58
N ASN A 257 -12.66 28.01 9.46
CA ASN A 257 -13.78 28.48 10.28
C ASN A 257 -13.79 27.88 11.71
N LEU A 258 -12.92 26.92 11.99
CA LEU A 258 -12.78 26.27 13.31
C LEU A 258 -11.39 26.49 13.90
N ALA A 259 -10.33 26.39 13.09
CA ALA A 259 -8.95 26.46 13.55
C ALA A 259 -8.69 27.74 14.37
N ASN A 260 -8.32 27.57 15.65
CA ASN A 260 -8.06 28.67 16.60
C ASN A 260 -9.21 29.66 16.78
N GLN A 261 -10.44 29.25 16.45
CA GLN A 261 -11.64 30.09 16.61
C GLN A 261 -12.45 29.68 17.83
N THR A 262 -13.29 30.61 18.27
CA THR A 262 -14.36 30.36 19.23
C THR A 262 -15.69 30.47 18.50
N LEU A 263 -16.39 29.34 18.37
CA LEU A 263 -17.72 29.28 17.80
C LEU A 263 -18.75 29.55 18.90
N VAL A 264 -19.70 30.45 18.67
CA VAL A 264 -20.80 30.71 19.60
C VAL A 264 -22.08 30.12 19.00
N LEU A 265 -22.75 29.26 19.76
CA LEU A 265 -24.00 28.63 19.39
C LEU A 265 -25.11 29.07 20.34
N TYR A 266 -26.23 29.47 19.77
CA TYR A 266 -27.43 29.89 20.46
C TYR A 266 -28.45 28.75 20.52
N PRO A 267 -29.44 28.79 21.44
CA PRO A 267 -30.45 27.74 21.57
C PRO A 267 -31.24 27.44 20.28
N GLY A 268 -31.27 28.38 19.32
CA GLY A 268 -31.92 28.20 18.03
C GLY A 268 -31.11 27.43 16.98
N ASP A 269 -29.82 27.23 17.20
CA ASP A 269 -28.92 26.61 16.23
C ASP A 269 -29.09 25.08 16.20
N GLN A 270 -28.85 24.48 15.04
CA GLN A 270 -28.88 23.01 14.90
C GLN A 270 -27.60 22.34 15.43
N GLY A 271 -26.54 23.13 15.65
CA GLY A 271 -25.20 22.67 16.01
C GLY A 271 -24.15 23.16 15.01
N PHE A 272 -23.11 22.36 14.80
CA PHE A 272 -22.02 22.72 13.89
C PHE A 272 -21.38 21.49 13.24
N THR A 273 -20.64 21.71 12.16
CA THR A 273 -19.85 20.65 11.50
C THR A 273 -18.39 20.80 11.88
N LEU A 274 -17.83 19.79 12.54
CA LEU A 274 -16.39 19.62 12.69
C LEU A 274 -15.82 19.11 11.37
N SER A 275 -14.99 19.89 10.70
CA SER A 275 -14.35 19.51 9.44
C SER A 275 -12.89 19.93 9.37
N GLY A 276 -12.15 19.26 8.48
CA GLY A 276 -10.74 19.50 8.28
C GLY A 276 -10.16 18.50 7.27
N LYS A 277 -8.84 18.40 7.25
CA LYS A 277 -8.11 17.46 6.41
C LYS A 277 -7.06 16.70 7.21
N TRP A 278 -6.72 15.52 6.75
CA TRP A 278 -5.59 14.75 7.27
C TRP A 278 -4.71 14.28 6.13
N LYS A 279 -3.43 14.01 6.43
CA LYS A 279 -2.46 13.46 5.48
C LYS A 279 -1.57 12.44 6.17
N ALA A 280 -1.36 11.30 5.51
CA ALA A 280 -0.38 10.30 5.89
C ALA A 280 0.49 9.93 4.69
N ASP A 281 1.80 10.09 4.84
CA ASP A 281 2.80 9.81 3.79
C ASP A 281 3.02 8.31 3.53
N SER A 282 2.59 7.47 4.47
CA SER A 282 2.81 6.03 4.49
C SER A 282 1.76 5.36 5.37
N GLY A 283 1.60 4.05 5.23
CA GLY A 283 0.67 3.25 6.00
C GLY A 283 -0.69 3.10 5.34
N SER A 284 -1.36 2.01 5.67
CA SER A 284 -2.58 1.49 5.07
C SER A 284 -3.87 2.11 5.64
N TRP A 285 -3.86 2.54 6.90
CA TRP A 285 -5.06 3.12 7.53
C TRP A 285 -4.76 4.13 8.65
N ILE A 286 -5.78 4.96 8.93
CA ILE A 286 -5.80 5.96 10.01
C ILE A 286 -7.09 5.88 10.83
N ASN A 287 -7.07 6.50 12.02
CA ASN A 287 -8.23 6.76 12.84
C ASN A 287 -8.20 8.21 13.33
N ILE A 288 -9.34 8.90 13.24
CA ILE A 288 -9.48 10.29 13.68
C ILE A 288 -10.15 10.29 15.06
N TYR A 289 -9.57 11.03 15.99
CA TYR A 289 -10.06 11.17 17.36
C TYR A 289 -10.37 12.62 17.66
N TYR A 290 -11.35 12.83 18.52
CA TYR A 290 -11.58 14.12 19.15
C TYR A 290 -11.73 13.95 20.67
N LYS A 291 -11.30 14.96 21.42
CA LYS A 291 -11.64 15.10 22.84
C LYS A 291 -12.60 16.25 23.00
N LEU A 292 -13.72 15.99 23.65
CA LEU A 292 -14.69 17.00 24.05
C LEU A 292 -14.66 17.12 25.57
N ASN A 293 -14.21 18.26 26.09
CA ASN A 293 -14.07 18.51 27.52
C ASN A 293 -13.25 17.41 28.22
N GLY A 294 -12.15 17.00 27.60
CA GLY A 294 -11.25 15.94 28.10
C GLY A 294 -11.73 14.50 27.84
N VAL A 295 -12.96 14.29 27.35
CA VAL A 295 -13.47 12.95 27.03
C VAL A 295 -13.14 12.61 25.58
N GLU A 296 -12.25 11.63 25.41
CA GLU A 296 -11.82 11.13 24.11
C GLU A 296 -12.87 10.23 23.45
N LYS A 297 -13.11 10.48 22.17
CA LYS A 297 -14.01 9.69 21.33
C LYS A 297 -13.41 9.55 19.93
N LYS A 298 -13.77 8.46 19.27
CA LYS A 298 -13.44 8.25 17.87
C LYS A 298 -14.40 9.04 16.98
N LEU A 299 -13.86 9.75 16.00
CA LEU A 299 -14.65 10.55 15.07
C LEU A 299 -15.28 9.67 13.99
N ASN A 300 -14.51 8.75 13.42
CA ASN A 300 -15.00 7.80 12.42
C ASN A 300 -15.74 6.62 13.06
N ASP A 301 -16.86 6.24 12.44
CA ASP A 301 -17.72 5.14 12.93
C ASP A 301 -17.17 3.75 12.54
N SER A 302 -16.27 3.69 11.55
CA SER A 302 -15.55 2.47 11.13
C SER A 302 -14.36 2.16 12.04
N ASP A 303 -13.87 0.92 12.03
CA ASP A 303 -12.65 0.51 12.76
C ASP A 303 -11.38 1.23 12.26
N SER A 304 -11.36 1.60 10.98
CA SER A 304 -10.30 2.40 10.37
C SER A 304 -10.76 3.11 9.10
N ILE A 305 -10.02 4.14 8.69
CA ILE A 305 -10.15 4.80 7.40
C ILE A 305 -8.94 4.39 6.56
N ALA A 306 -9.18 3.79 5.39
CA ALA A 306 -8.10 3.39 4.49
C ALA A 306 -7.37 4.63 3.92
N ASN A 307 -6.04 4.57 3.87
CA ASN A 307 -5.21 5.58 3.24
C ASN A 307 -5.08 5.30 1.75
N THR A 308 -6.11 5.67 0.98
CA THR A 308 -6.16 5.45 -0.47
C THR A 308 -5.33 6.44 -1.28
N GLN A 309 -4.83 7.51 -0.67
CA GLN A 309 -4.07 8.57 -1.33
C GLN A 309 -2.84 9.00 -0.48
N PRO A 310 -1.85 8.12 -0.28
CA PRO A 310 -0.65 8.46 0.50
C PRO A 310 0.01 9.77 0.04
N GLY A 311 0.38 10.61 0.99
CA GLY A 311 1.03 11.90 0.75
C GLY A 311 0.10 13.06 0.38
N ASN A 312 -1.19 12.82 0.14
CA ASN A 312 -2.19 13.83 -0.17
C ASN A 312 -3.08 14.15 1.03
N MET A 313 -3.69 15.34 1.02
CA MET A 313 -4.69 15.74 2.01
C MET A 313 -6.05 15.13 1.67
N VAL A 314 -6.71 14.55 2.67
CA VAL A 314 -8.03 13.93 2.57
C VAL A 314 -8.97 14.61 3.56
N ASP A 315 -10.14 15.03 3.08
CA ASP A 315 -11.14 15.73 3.89
C ASP A 315 -11.83 14.79 4.89
N PHE A 316 -12.24 15.34 6.03
CA PHE A 316 -13.14 14.68 6.97
C PHE A 316 -14.21 15.67 7.47
N SER A 317 -15.35 15.13 7.89
CA SER A 317 -16.41 15.94 8.51
C SER A 317 -17.28 15.12 9.47
N LYS A 318 -17.73 15.72 10.56
CA LYS A 318 -18.75 15.17 11.47
C LYS A 318 -19.65 16.28 12.01
N ASN A 319 -20.95 16.05 12.01
CA ASN A 319 -21.92 16.98 12.59
C ASN A 319 -22.05 16.74 14.10
N PHE A 320 -22.06 17.83 14.86
CA PHE A 320 -22.36 17.89 16.29
C PHE A 320 -23.63 18.69 16.48
N THR A 321 -24.48 18.23 17.39
CA THR A 321 -25.72 18.91 17.78
C THR A 321 -25.54 19.65 19.10
N LEU A 322 -26.47 20.54 19.45
CA LEU A 322 -26.46 21.18 20.77
C LEU A 322 -26.56 20.16 21.92
N ALA A 323 -27.11 18.97 21.71
CA ALA A 323 -27.22 17.93 22.73
C ALA A 323 -25.87 17.29 23.08
N ASP A 324 -24.89 17.37 22.19
CA ASP A 324 -23.54 16.86 22.41
C ASP A 324 -22.71 17.76 23.33
N LEU A 325 -23.15 19.01 23.54
CA LEU A 325 -22.41 20.07 24.24
C LEU A 325 -22.95 20.34 25.65
N ALA A 326 -22.03 20.54 26.58
CA ALA A 326 -22.32 21.11 27.89
C ALA A 326 -22.72 22.59 27.76
N ALA A 327 -23.47 23.12 28.74
CA ALA A 327 -23.78 24.54 28.77
C ALA A 327 -22.48 25.36 29.01
N GLY A 328 -22.35 26.51 28.33
CA GLY A 328 -21.15 27.34 28.40
C GLY A 328 -20.01 26.87 27.49
N GLU A 329 -18.77 27.03 27.93
CA GLU A 329 -17.58 26.71 27.14
C GLU A 329 -17.37 25.20 26.99
N ASN A 330 -17.12 24.76 25.75
CA ASN A 330 -16.73 23.40 25.39
C ASN A 330 -15.40 23.44 24.63
N GLN A 331 -14.43 22.68 25.12
CA GLN A 331 -13.10 22.59 24.53
C GLN A 331 -13.00 21.34 23.64
N PHE A 332 -12.53 21.54 22.40
CA PHE A 332 -12.26 20.47 21.46
C PHE A 332 -10.76 20.34 21.18
N GLU A 333 -10.29 19.09 21.15
CA GLU A 333 -8.98 18.70 20.62
C GLU A 333 -9.20 17.64 19.53
N VAL A 334 -8.47 17.70 18.42
CA VAL A 334 -8.61 16.76 17.30
C VAL A 334 -7.23 16.31 16.83
N TYR A 335 -7.08 15.00 16.61
CA TYR A 335 -5.83 14.41 16.11
C TYR A 335 -6.09 13.08 15.41
N VAL A 336 -5.07 12.57 14.72
CA VAL A 336 -5.12 11.33 13.96
C VAL A 336 -4.05 10.37 14.46
N LYS A 337 -4.35 9.08 14.50
CA LYS A 337 -3.39 8.00 14.71
C LYS A 337 -3.33 7.08 13.50
N ASN A 338 -2.13 6.66 13.13
CA ASN A 338 -1.92 5.65 12.10
C ASN A 338 -1.90 4.23 12.70
N GLU A 339 -1.72 3.22 11.85
CA GLU A 339 -1.61 1.81 12.24
C GLU A 339 -0.52 1.48 13.27
N LYS A 340 0.56 2.28 13.30
CA LYS A 340 1.66 2.16 14.28
C LYS A 340 1.40 2.97 15.56
N GLN A 341 0.18 3.47 15.75
CA GLN A 341 -0.23 4.31 16.88
C GLN A 341 0.53 5.65 16.98
N GLN A 342 1.21 6.08 15.91
CA GLN A 342 1.86 7.38 15.88
C GLN A 342 0.80 8.47 15.72
N GLN A 343 0.88 9.51 16.55
CA GLN A 343 -0.10 10.58 16.62
C GLN A 343 0.36 11.81 15.83
N SER A 344 -0.58 12.47 15.15
CA SER A 344 -0.37 13.78 14.52
C SER A 344 -0.16 14.92 15.52
N ASN A 345 0.03 16.13 14.98
CA ASN A 345 -0.27 17.36 15.70
C ASN A 345 -1.71 17.35 16.25
N ILE A 346 -1.93 18.11 17.32
CA ILE A 346 -3.26 18.31 17.93
C ILE A 346 -3.77 19.67 17.51
N GLU A 347 -4.96 19.69 16.91
CA GLU A 347 -5.69 20.91 16.58
C GLU A 347 -6.73 21.20 17.65
N THR A 348 -6.93 22.47 18.00
CA THR A 348 -7.86 22.86 19.07
C THR A 348 -8.78 24.00 18.66
N PHE A 349 -10.01 23.98 19.17
CA PHE A 349 -10.96 25.07 19.04
C PHE A 349 -11.96 25.06 20.20
N LYS A 350 -12.72 26.14 20.35
CA LYS A 350 -13.73 26.29 21.41
C LYS A 350 -15.12 26.45 20.83
N VAL A 351 -16.11 25.92 21.54
CA VAL A 351 -17.53 26.16 21.27
C VAL A 351 -18.20 26.67 22.54
N ILE A 352 -18.79 27.86 22.49
CA ILE A 352 -19.61 28.41 23.58
C ILE A 352 -21.07 28.11 23.25
N LYS A 353 -21.72 27.33 24.10
CA LYS A 353 -23.17 27.11 24.05
C LYS A 353 -23.86 28.09 24.98
N GLU A 354 -24.46 29.11 24.38
CA GLU A 354 -25.20 30.15 25.09
C GLU A 354 -26.51 29.62 25.67
N ALA A 355 -26.88 30.12 26.85
CA ALA A 355 -28.13 29.74 27.51
C ALA A 355 -29.37 30.43 26.91
N GLY A 356 -29.15 31.42 26.04
CA GLY A 356 -30.15 32.39 25.62
C GLY A 356 -30.38 33.47 26.68
N VAL A 357 -31.26 34.42 26.38
CA VAL A 357 -31.61 35.55 27.24
C VAL A 357 -33.11 35.69 27.39
N VAL A 358 -33.53 36.24 28.54
CA VAL A 358 -34.89 36.71 28.80
C VAL A 358 -34.83 38.22 29.03
N ARG A 359 -35.56 39.02 28.26
CA ARG A 359 -35.48 40.49 28.33
C ARG A 359 -36.81 41.17 28.03
N PHE A 360 -36.97 42.38 28.58
CA PHE A 360 -38.07 43.25 28.19
C PHE A 360 -37.88 43.73 26.74
N VAL A 361 -38.92 43.53 25.92
CA VAL A 361 -39.03 44.13 24.58
C VAL A 361 -39.80 45.43 24.66
N ASN A 362 -40.85 45.46 25.48
CA ASN A 362 -41.65 46.65 25.72
C ASN A 362 -42.12 46.69 27.18
N VAL A 363 -42.01 47.86 27.80
CA VAL A 363 -42.59 48.17 29.11
C VAL A 363 -43.43 49.42 28.92
N PRO A 364 -44.72 49.45 29.28
CA PRO A 364 -45.55 50.63 29.10
C PRO A 364 -45.07 51.76 30.02
N ASP A 365 -44.88 52.96 29.44
CA ASP A 365 -44.46 54.15 30.21
C ASP A 365 -45.51 54.58 31.25
N LEU A 366 -46.79 54.35 30.95
CA LEU A 366 -47.92 54.73 31.80
C LEU A 366 -49.00 53.64 31.82
N LEU A 367 -49.53 53.40 33.02
CA LEU A 367 -50.75 52.65 33.26
C LEU A 367 -51.85 53.61 33.72
N THR A 368 -52.80 53.91 32.84
CA THR A 368 -53.86 54.89 33.09
C THR A 368 -55.14 54.20 33.55
N PHE A 369 -55.77 54.70 34.61
CA PHE A 369 -57.05 54.23 35.12
C PHE A 369 -58.17 55.22 34.76
N MET A 370 -59.41 54.74 34.68
CA MET A 370 -60.55 55.63 34.39
C MET A 370 -60.72 56.67 35.52
N SER A 371 -61.01 57.92 35.14
CA SER A 371 -61.32 58.98 36.10
C SER A 371 -62.58 58.65 36.89
N ILE A 372 -62.55 58.94 38.19
CA ILE A 372 -63.66 58.71 39.12
C ILE A 372 -64.03 59.99 39.87
N PRO A 373 -65.29 60.17 40.31
CA PRO A 373 -65.67 61.28 41.16
C PRO A 373 -65.13 61.09 42.59
N VAL A 374 -64.98 62.19 43.32
CA VAL A 374 -64.76 62.14 44.78
C VAL A 374 -66.02 61.59 45.44
N ALA A 375 -65.88 60.47 46.17
CA ALA A 375 -67.00 59.77 46.77
C ALA A 375 -66.79 59.48 48.27
N SER A 376 -67.91 59.27 48.97
CA SER A 376 -67.94 58.89 50.39
C SER A 376 -67.90 57.37 50.61
N HIS A 377 -67.75 56.59 49.53
CA HIS A 377 -67.62 55.13 49.54
C HIS A 377 -66.48 54.71 48.60
N THR A 378 -66.00 53.48 48.74
CA THR A 378 -64.94 52.93 47.89
C THR A 378 -65.41 52.83 46.44
N ILE A 379 -64.61 53.34 45.50
CA ILE A 379 -64.85 53.17 44.06
C ILE A 379 -63.74 52.31 43.47
N GLN A 380 -64.15 51.29 42.71
CA GLN A 380 -63.23 50.53 41.87
C GLN A 380 -63.11 51.19 40.49
N THR A 381 -61.88 51.34 40.00
CA THR A 381 -61.59 51.78 38.63
C THR A 381 -60.63 50.82 37.95
N ASN A 382 -60.83 50.58 36.65
CA ASN A 382 -60.01 49.67 35.85
C ASN A 382 -59.07 50.49 34.95
N LEU A 383 -58.06 49.81 34.40
CA LEU A 383 -57.22 50.40 33.35
C LEU A 383 -58.05 50.83 32.14
N THR A 384 -57.68 51.95 31.52
CA THR A 384 -58.28 52.43 30.27
C THR A 384 -57.81 51.62 29.06
N GLN A 385 -56.62 51.01 29.15
CA GLN A 385 -56.02 50.15 28.14
C GLN A 385 -55.23 49.02 28.79
N ALA A 386 -55.13 47.87 28.13
CA ALA A 386 -54.30 46.77 28.61
C ALA A 386 -52.83 47.19 28.70
N ALA A 387 -52.13 46.71 29.74
CA ALA A 387 -50.70 46.91 29.90
C ALA A 387 -49.95 46.16 28.79
N ASN A 388 -49.38 46.89 27.82
CA ASN A 388 -48.61 46.31 26.73
C ASN A 388 -47.18 45.94 27.17
N LEU A 389 -47.03 45.09 28.19
CA LEU A 389 -45.72 44.60 28.62
C LEU A 389 -45.37 43.34 27.83
N LEU A 390 -44.19 43.34 27.21
CA LEU A 390 -43.70 42.25 26.36
C LEU A 390 -42.32 41.80 26.81
N VAL A 391 -42.16 40.50 27.03
CA VAL A 391 -40.90 39.83 27.39
C VAL A 391 -40.55 38.84 26.29
N GLU A 392 -39.32 38.91 25.80
CA GLU A 392 -38.76 37.96 24.85
C GLU A 392 -37.92 36.92 25.60
N ASP A 393 -38.11 35.66 25.23
CA ASP A 393 -37.34 34.51 25.70
C ASP A 393 -36.71 33.80 24.50
N THR A 394 -35.37 33.74 24.51
CA THR A 394 -34.55 33.08 23.47
C THR A 394 -33.86 31.81 24.00
N THR A 395 -34.23 31.35 25.19
CA THR A 395 -33.59 30.19 25.86
C THR A 395 -33.93 28.85 25.19
N GLY A 396 -34.95 28.83 24.33
CA GLY A 396 -35.44 27.63 23.65
C GLY A 396 -36.13 26.63 24.58
N LYS A 397 -36.33 26.97 25.86
CA LYS A 397 -36.94 26.12 26.89
C LYS A 397 -38.37 26.57 27.18
N PRO A 398 -39.21 25.70 27.79
CA PRO A 398 -40.46 26.15 28.40
C PRO A 398 -40.19 27.22 29.46
N ILE A 399 -41.13 28.18 29.61
CA ILE A 399 -41.03 29.29 30.55
C ILE A 399 -40.68 28.80 31.96
N ASN A 400 -39.52 29.23 32.47
CA ASN A 400 -39.02 28.94 33.82
C ASN A 400 -38.74 30.20 34.64
N TRP A 401 -38.66 31.35 33.98
CA TRP A 401 -38.62 32.68 34.59
C TRP A 401 -40.02 33.14 34.99
N LYS A 402 -40.08 34.17 35.84
CA LYS A 402 -41.34 34.79 36.30
C LYS A 402 -41.26 36.31 36.15
N LEU A 403 -42.41 36.95 35.92
CA LEU A 403 -42.53 38.40 36.01
C LEU A 403 -43.12 38.77 37.36
N ASN A 404 -42.38 39.54 38.14
CA ASN A 404 -42.85 40.13 39.38
C ASN A 404 -43.21 41.61 39.18
N VAL A 405 -44.22 42.08 39.89
CA VAL A 405 -44.59 43.49 39.98
C VAL A 405 -44.70 43.94 41.43
N SER A 406 -44.21 45.14 41.74
CA SER A 406 -44.42 45.78 43.04
C SER A 406 -44.64 47.29 42.88
N GLN A 407 -45.36 47.90 43.81
CA GLN A 407 -45.55 49.35 43.85
C GLN A 407 -44.40 49.99 44.63
N THR A 408 -43.68 50.95 44.07
CA THR A 408 -42.51 51.56 44.73
C THR A 408 -42.84 52.86 45.45
N GLU A 409 -43.86 53.58 44.98
CA GLU A 409 -44.37 54.83 45.56
C GLU A 409 -45.88 54.78 45.74
N GLU A 410 -46.43 55.49 46.73
CA GLU A 410 -47.88 55.62 46.88
C GLU A 410 -48.45 56.59 45.83
N PHE A 411 -49.76 56.51 45.55
CA PHE A 411 -50.44 57.44 44.67
C PHE A 411 -50.44 58.87 45.24
N LYS A 412 -49.83 59.83 44.54
CA LYS A 412 -49.66 61.22 45.01
C LYS A 412 -49.97 62.26 43.94
N ASP A 413 -50.54 63.37 44.39
CA ASP A 413 -50.64 64.64 43.66
C ASP A 413 -49.99 65.74 44.53
N GLY A 414 -48.72 66.05 44.24
CA GLY A 414 -47.89 66.90 45.07
C GLY A 414 -47.73 66.35 46.50
N LYS A 415 -48.33 67.02 47.49
CA LYS A 415 -48.32 66.60 48.91
C LYS A 415 -49.52 65.74 49.29
N GLN A 416 -50.52 65.63 48.43
CA GLN A 416 -51.72 64.86 48.71
C GLN A 416 -51.49 63.40 48.35
N VAL A 417 -51.92 62.49 49.21
CA VAL A 417 -51.86 61.04 49.00
C VAL A 417 -53.26 60.54 48.71
N LEU A 418 -53.44 59.76 47.65
CA LEU A 418 -54.69 59.08 47.38
C LEU A 418 -54.74 57.80 48.22
N PRO A 419 -55.77 57.60 49.07
CA PRO A 419 -55.95 56.33 49.77
C PRO A 419 -56.47 55.27 48.79
N ALA A 420 -55.59 54.76 47.94
CA ALA A 420 -55.88 53.78 46.91
C ALA A 420 -54.99 52.55 47.05
N THR A 421 -55.54 51.38 46.72
CA THR A 421 -54.82 50.11 46.68
C THR A 421 -54.87 49.54 45.27
N LEU A 422 -53.70 49.24 44.71
CA LEU A 422 -53.55 48.61 43.40
C LEU A 422 -53.68 47.10 43.53
N PHE A 423 -54.47 46.51 42.65
CA PHE A 423 -54.70 45.08 42.60
C PHE A 423 -54.47 44.54 41.18
N TYR A 424 -54.10 43.26 41.14
CA TYR A 424 -54.25 42.41 39.96
C TYR A 424 -55.25 41.28 40.28
N GLN A 425 -56.34 41.23 39.52
CA GLN A 425 -57.28 40.11 39.54
C GLN A 425 -56.67 38.95 38.74
N ASN A 426 -56.66 37.75 39.30
CA ASN A 426 -56.22 36.51 38.66
C ASN A 426 -57.28 35.42 38.86
N GLY A 427 -58.25 35.33 37.94
CA GLY A 427 -59.41 34.46 38.11
C GLY A 427 -60.23 34.89 39.32
N ASP A 428 -60.35 34.02 40.33
CA ASP A 428 -61.06 34.31 41.59
C ASP A 428 -60.17 34.98 42.66
N THR A 429 -58.87 35.14 42.41
CA THR A 429 -57.91 35.66 43.41
C THR A 429 -57.55 37.11 43.11
N ALA A 430 -57.81 38.01 44.06
CA ALA A 430 -57.31 39.38 44.03
C ALA A 430 -55.96 39.47 44.75
N GLN A 431 -54.92 39.90 44.04
CA GLN A 431 -53.58 40.07 44.60
C GLN A 431 -53.28 41.56 44.76
N VAL A 432 -52.90 41.98 45.97
CA VAL A 432 -52.49 43.37 46.25
C VAL A 432 -51.10 43.59 45.68
N ILE A 433 -50.92 44.70 44.95
CA ILE A 433 -49.61 45.19 44.51
C ILE A 433 -49.24 46.33 45.46
N GLU A 434 -48.36 46.03 46.41
CA GLU A 434 -47.93 47.00 47.42
C GLU A 434 -46.40 47.05 47.52
N LYS A 435 -45.93 47.99 48.33
CA LYS A 435 -44.51 48.22 48.53
C LYS A 435 -43.85 47.05 49.24
N GLU A 436 -42.66 46.68 48.76
CA GLU A 436 -41.79 45.63 49.31
C GLU A 436 -42.38 44.20 49.25
N HIS A 437 -43.57 44.01 48.66
CA HIS A 437 -44.22 42.71 48.50
C HIS A 437 -44.53 42.44 47.02
N PRO A 438 -43.54 42.02 46.22
CA PRO A 438 -43.76 41.73 44.82
C PRO A 438 -44.68 40.52 44.65
N ILE A 439 -45.65 40.64 43.74
CA ILE A 439 -46.49 39.51 43.32
C ILE A 439 -46.00 38.99 41.96
N THR A 440 -46.13 37.69 41.73
CA THR A 440 -45.87 37.08 40.42
C THR A 440 -47.12 37.18 39.55
N LEU A 441 -46.95 37.70 38.34
CA LEU A 441 -48.02 37.78 37.34
C LEU A 441 -48.03 36.58 36.39
N PRO A 442 -49.21 36.11 35.98
CA PRO A 442 -49.33 35.10 34.93
C PRO A 442 -48.96 35.72 33.57
N MET A 443 -48.11 35.02 32.83
CA MET A 443 -47.68 35.38 31.49
C MET A 443 -48.29 34.43 30.46
N THR A 444 -48.69 34.97 29.30
CA THR A 444 -49.21 34.20 28.17
C THR A 444 -48.35 34.42 26.93
N GLU A 445 -48.12 33.35 26.17
CA GLU A 445 -47.37 33.42 24.90
C GLU A 445 -48.23 34.07 23.81
N VAL A 446 -47.69 35.08 23.12
CA VAL A 446 -48.44 35.88 22.12
C VAL A 446 -47.92 35.75 20.70
N THR A 447 -46.66 35.37 20.49
CA THR A 447 -46.09 35.12 19.15
C THR A 447 -44.85 34.23 19.25
N THR A 448 -44.74 33.25 18.36
CA THR A 448 -43.59 32.34 18.26
C THR A 448 -42.99 32.43 16.85
N ASN A 449 -41.73 32.82 16.74
CA ASN A 449 -40.97 32.74 15.50
C ASN A 449 -39.59 32.15 15.80
N ASN A 450 -39.20 31.08 15.11
CA ASN A 450 -37.83 30.52 15.10
C ASN A 450 -37.11 30.53 16.47
N ASN A 451 -37.60 29.73 17.44
CA ASN A 451 -37.04 29.57 18.79
C ASN A 451 -37.01 30.83 19.68
N VAL A 452 -37.57 31.94 19.20
CA VAL A 452 -37.87 33.14 19.99
C VAL A 452 -39.34 33.13 20.38
N ARG A 453 -39.60 33.22 21.69
CA ARG A 453 -40.96 33.24 22.26
C ARG A 453 -41.22 34.59 22.91
N ASN A 454 -42.35 35.19 22.57
CA ASN A 454 -42.79 36.44 23.17
C ASN A 454 -43.95 36.22 24.14
N TYR A 455 -43.84 36.81 25.31
CA TYR A 455 -44.80 36.68 26.41
C TYR A 455 -45.35 38.04 26.83
N SER A 456 -46.64 38.09 27.10
CA SER A 456 -47.32 39.27 27.66
C SER A 456 -48.08 38.93 28.94
N ILE A 457 -48.40 39.93 29.75
CA ILE A 457 -49.24 39.74 30.95
C ILE A 457 -50.62 39.27 30.50
N LEU A 458 -51.13 38.19 31.09
CA LEU A 458 -52.47 37.69 30.80
C LEU A 458 -53.52 38.74 31.18
N GLN A 459 -54.18 39.36 30.19
CA GLN A 459 -55.22 40.36 30.45
C GLN A 459 -56.50 40.02 29.68
N ASN A 460 -57.59 39.78 30.41
CA ASN A 460 -58.91 39.44 29.91
C ASN A 460 -60.01 39.79 30.94
N SER A 461 -61.25 39.36 30.74
CA SER A 461 -62.36 39.65 31.66
C SER A 461 -62.20 39.12 33.09
N GLU A 462 -61.34 38.12 33.29
CA GLU A 462 -61.05 37.48 34.58
C GLU A 462 -59.66 37.83 35.12
N ASN A 463 -58.83 38.51 34.32
CA ASN A 463 -57.45 38.82 34.64
C ASN A 463 -57.15 40.29 34.28
N TYR A 464 -57.08 41.18 35.26
CA TYR A 464 -56.96 42.61 34.99
C TYR A 464 -56.43 43.39 36.18
N PHE A 465 -55.82 44.53 35.91
CA PHE A 465 -55.45 45.50 36.94
C PHE A 465 -56.64 46.40 37.29
N TYR A 466 -56.81 46.68 38.56
CA TYR A 466 -57.80 47.63 39.05
C TYR A 466 -57.29 48.36 40.30
N LEU A 467 -57.84 49.55 40.55
CA LEU A 467 -57.60 50.33 41.76
C LEU A 467 -58.88 50.39 42.58
N ASN A 468 -58.76 50.13 43.88
CA ASN A 468 -59.80 50.47 44.85
C ASN A 468 -59.42 51.76 45.55
N VAL A 469 -60.20 52.82 45.30
CA VAL A 469 -59.99 54.14 45.89
C VAL A 469 -60.95 54.33 47.06
N GLN A 470 -60.41 54.50 48.27
CA GLN A 470 -61.17 54.69 49.49
C GLN A 470 -61.68 56.14 49.62
N PRO A 471 -62.69 56.40 50.47
CA PRO A 471 -63.11 57.75 50.80
C PRO A 471 -61.96 58.58 51.39
N GLY A 472 -61.95 59.89 51.10
CA GLY A 472 -60.98 60.83 51.68
C GLY A 472 -59.94 61.40 50.70
N GLY A 473 -60.01 61.04 49.41
CA GLY A 473 -59.23 61.70 48.36
C GLY A 473 -59.77 63.08 48.00
N TYR A 474 -58.89 63.94 47.47
CA TYR A 474 -59.25 65.25 46.89
C TYR A 474 -59.22 65.19 45.36
N ALA A 475 -59.86 66.13 44.68
CA ALA A 475 -59.76 66.23 43.22
C ALA A 475 -58.32 66.59 42.81
N GLY A 476 -57.75 65.82 41.89
CA GLY A 476 -56.35 65.96 41.46
C GLY A 476 -55.90 64.87 40.49
N GLU A 477 -54.64 64.95 40.05
CA GLU A 477 -53.99 63.97 39.17
C GLU A 477 -52.96 63.17 39.97
N TYR A 478 -53.36 61.98 40.43
CA TYR A 478 -52.50 61.14 41.25
C TYR A 478 -51.68 60.17 40.40
N SER A 479 -50.38 60.12 40.65
CA SER A 479 -49.47 59.15 40.02
C SER A 479 -48.74 58.31 41.07
N SER A 480 -48.32 57.13 40.64
CA SER A 480 -47.59 56.14 41.44
C SER A 480 -46.54 55.50 40.54
N GLN A 481 -45.53 54.87 41.15
CA GLN A 481 -44.52 54.09 40.42
C GLN A 481 -44.70 52.60 40.68
N VAL A 482 -44.47 51.79 39.65
CA VAL A 482 -44.44 50.33 39.71
C VAL A 482 -43.13 49.81 39.13
N GLU A 483 -42.57 48.78 39.73
CA GLU A 483 -41.37 48.10 39.26
C GLU A 483 -41.72 46.72 38.71
N TRP A 484 -41.16 46.40 37.54
CA TRP A 484 -41.29 45.11 36.87
C TRP A 484 -39.95 44.38 36.93
N THR A 485 -39.96 43.14 37.44
CA THR A 485 -38.73 42.38 37.62
C THR A 485 -38.87 41.00 37.01
N ILE A 486 -38.05 40.70 36.01
CA ILE A 486 -37.86 39.33 35.51
C ILE A 486 -36.98 38.60 36.52
N VAL A 487 -37.48 37.50 37.08
CA VAL A 487 -36.73 36.66 38.03
C VAL A 487 -36.55 35.25 37.48
N ASN A 488 -35.45 34.59 37.88
CA ASN A 488 -35.06 33.26 37.41
C ASN A 488 -34.82 33.15 35.89
N ALA A 489 -34.41 34.26 35.25
CA ALA A 489 -33.80 34.20 33.92
C ALA A 489 -32.37 33.62 34.02
N PRO A 490 -31.86 32.96 32.96
CA PRO A 490 -30.43 32.65 32.83
C PRO A 490 -29.60 33.94 32.80
#